data_AF-A0A7S1C5S6-F1
#
_entry.id   AF-A0A7S1C5S6-F1
#
_cell.length_a   1.000
_cell.length_b   1.000
_cell.length_c   1.000
_cell.angle_alpha   90.00
_cell.angle_beta   90.00
_cell.angle_gamma   90.00
#
_symmetry.space_group_name_H-M   'P 1'
#
loop_
_entity.id
_entity.type
_entity.pdbx_description
1 polymer ?
#
loop_
_entity_poly.entity_id
_entity_poly.type
_entity_poly.pdbx_seq_one_letter_code
_entity_poly.pdbx_strand_id
1 'polypeptide(L)'
;GEASLASAWTVPFGLSVAMVWATMLQYLKFSASYYMLMRTLKHGMPRIAQFLVGVAPVFVSFCLFGMVVFGPRTYRFSDFTQTAITIFAVMNGDVMRETFLMVIGLQTGWFVRLLSQVYLYALVCLFTYVVLMACIAIMEEAVRRPAADGVGVVVASPPQRPVRVLTPPRRAASPLPLPPVLPLAPQRGAGGRPDHADDAQEQQGRQSAGAEGA
;
A
#
# COMPACT_ATOMS: atom_id res chain seq x y z
N GLY A 1 -8.32 48.80 25.63
CA GLY A 1 -9.19 47.96 26.47
C GLY A 1 -10.09 47.08 25.63
N GLU A 2 -10.96 47.68 24.82
CA GLU A 2 -12.06 46.97 24.13
C GLU A 2 -11.60 46.05 22.98
N ALA A 3 -10.55 46.42 22.23
CA ALA A 3 -9.98 45.55 21.20
C ALA A 3 -9.33 44.26 21.73
N SER A 4 -8.83 44.28 22.98
CA SER A 4 -8.28 43.09 23.64
C SER A 4 -9.37 42.13 24.11
N LEU A 5 -10.55 42.66 24.47
CA LEU A 5 -11.70 41.85 24.88
C LEU A 5 -12.43 41.29 23.66
N ALA A 6 -12.51 42.05 22.57
CA ALA A 6 -13.04 41.56 21.29
C ALA A 6 -12.17 40.42 20.72
N SER A 7 -10.84 40.52 20.78
CA SER A 7 -9.94 39.42 20.40
C SER A 7 -10.03 38.21 21.35
N ALA A 8 -10.31 38.43 22.64
CA ALA A 8 -10.41 37.36 23.62
C ALA A 8 -11.59 36.41 23.35
N TRP A 9 -12.75 36.91 22.89
CA TRP A 9 -13.92 36.08 22.60
C TRP A 9 -13.96 35.56 21.16
N THR A 10 -13.33 36.25 20.21
CA THR A 10 -13.32 35.81 18.80
C THR A 10 -12.48 34.56 18.59
N VAL A 11 -11.37 34.39 19.32
CA VAL A 11 -10.53 33.18 19.23
C VAL A 11 -11.28 31.91 19.66
N PRO A 12 -11.88 31.81 20.86
CA PRO A 12 -12.62 30.62 21.26
C PRO A 12 -13.91 30.41 20.45
N PHE A 13 -14.56 31.47 19.98
CA PHE A 13 -15.72 31.36 19.10
C PHE A 13 -15.32 30.84 17.70
N GLY A 14 -14.22 31.33 17.13
CA GLY A 14 -13.67 30.79 15.88
C GLY A 14 -13.26 29.32 16.02
N LEU A 15 -12.63 28.97 17.16
CA LEU A 15 -12.24 27.60 17.47
C LEU A 15 -13.46 26.67 17.61
N SER A 16 -14.54 27.11 18.25
CA SER A 16 -15.75 26.30 18.40
C SER A 16 -16.42 26.02 17.06
N VAL A 17 -16.51 27.01 16.16
CA VAL A 17 -17.03 26.82 14.80
C VAL A 17 -16.19 25.82 14.03
N ALA A 18 -14.85 25.93 14.08
CA ALA A 18 -13.96 24.97 13.43
C ALA A 18 -14.12 23.53 13.99
N MET A 19 -14.27 23.39 15.31
CA MET A 19 -14.50 22.11 15.97
C MET A 19 -15.86 21.49 15.59
N VAL A 20 -16.92 22.30 15.42
CA VAL A 20 -18.24 21.84 14.94
C VAL A 20 -18.14 21.28 13.52
N TRP A 21 -17.37 21.92 12.63
CA TRP A 21 -17.11 21.35 11.31
C TRP A 21 -16.27 20.07 11.37
N ALA A 22 -15.31 19.98 12.28
CA ALA A 22 -14.52 18.75 12.48
C ALA A 22 -15.37 17.59 13.04
N THR A 23 -16.32 17.85 13.94
CA THR A 23 -17.27 16.83 14.43
C THR A 23 -18.27 16.44 13.35
N MET A 24 -18.65 17.38 12.48
CA MET A 24 -19.50 17.08 11.32
C MET A 24 -18.89 15.99 10.41
N LEU A 25 -17.56 15.94 10.29
CA LEU A 25 -16.88 14.89 9.52
C LEU A 25 -17.13 13.48 10.09
N GLN A 26 -17.43 13.34 11.39
CA GLN A 26 -17.70 12.03 12.00
C GLN A 26 -19.03 11.43 11.52
N TYR A 27 -19.99 12.25 11.09
CA TYR A 27 -21.26 11.78 10.53
C TYR A 27 -21.13 11.22 9.10
N LEU A 28 -20.03 11.53 8.39
CA LEU A 28 -19.75 10.98 7.05
C LEU A 28 -19.47 9.45 7.07
N LYS A 29 -19.28 8.85 8.26
CA LYS A 29 -19.06 7.41 8.43
C LYS A 29 -20.24 6.52 7.97
N PHE A 30 -21.42 7.11 7.70
CA PHE A 30 -22.62 6.37 7.29
C PHE A 30 -22.51 5.73 5.91
N SER A 31 -21.66 6.26 5.01
CA SER A 31 -21.42 5.69 3.68
C SER A 31 -20.10 4.91 3.62
N ALA A 32 -20.14 3.73 2.99
CA ALA A 32 -19.00 2.82 2.89
C ALA A 32 -17.75 3.45 2.24
N SER A 33 -17.94 4.40 1.31
CA SER A 33 -16.83 5.07 0.62
C SER A 33 -16.07 6.04 1.53
N TYR A 34 -16.79 6.83 2.35
CA TYR A 34 -16.20 7.80 3.26
C TYR A 34 -15.68 7.18 4.55
N TYR A 35 -16.21 6.02 4.95
CA TYR A 35 -15.73 5.27 6.11
C TYR A 35 -14.24 4.91 5.99
N MET A 36 -13.77 4.49 4.81
CA MET A 36 -12.36 4.21 4.58
C MET A 36 -11.49 5.46 4.75
N LEU A 37 -11.88 6.59 4.16
CA LEU A 37 -11.14 7.85 4.25
C LEU A 37 -10.99 8.33 5.71
N MET A 38 -12.06 8.22 6.50
CA MET A 38 -12.02 8.59 7.91
C MET A 38 -11.11 7.65 8.72
N ARG A 39 -11.13 6.34 8.41
CA ARG A 39 -10.27 5.34 9.07
C ARG A 39 -8.80 5.62 8.80
N THR A 40 -8.44 5.91 7.54
CA THR A 40 -7.06 6.15 7.12
C THR A 40 -6.53 7.44 7.73
N LEU A 41 -7.34 8.50 7.79
CA LEU A 41 -6.95 9.75 8.45
C LEU A 41 -6.70 9.52 9.96
N LYS A 42 -7.59 8.81 10.65
CA LYS A 42 -7.47 8.54 12.10
C LYS A 42 -6.21 7.73 12.46
N HIS A 43 -5.81 6.77 11.61
CA HIS A 43 -4.63 5.93 11.86
C HIS A 43 -3.34 6.49 11.27
N GLY A 44 -3.41 7.21 10.14
CA GLY A 44 -2.27 7.81 9.47
C GLY A 44 -1.76 9.07 10.16
N MET A 45 -2.65 9.93 10.65
CA MET A 45 -2.30 11.19 11.32
C MET A 45 -1.31 11.02 12.50
N PRO A 46 -1.51 10.10 13.47
CA PRO A 46 -0.56 9.94 14.57
C PRO A 46 0.82 9.43 14.11
N ARG A 47 0.88 8.65 13.02
CA ARG A 47 2.15 8.16 12.46
C ARG A 47 2.94 9.26 11.77
N ILE A 48 2.26 10.12 11.01
CA ILE A 48 2.89 11.32 10.44
C ILE A 48 3.41 12.21 11.56
N ALA A 49 2.63 12.41 12.63
CA ALA A 49 3.06 13.23 13.76
C ALA A 49 4.35 12.70 14.40
N GLN A 50 4.47 11.38 14.61
CA GLN A 50 5.70 10.76 15.12
C GLN A 50 6.89 10.98 14.19
N PHE A 51 6.69 10.84 12.87
CA PHE A 51 7.72 11.12 11.88
C PHE A 51 8.16 12.59 11.91
N LEU A 52 7.20 13.53 11.96
CA LEU A 52 7.48 14.96 12.03
C LEU A 52 8.22 15.35 13.31
N VAL A 53 7.93 14.73 14.46
CA VAL A 53 8.69 14.93 15.70
C VAL A 53 10.15 14.49 15.52
N GLY A 54 10.40 13.40 14.79
CA GLY A 54 11.76 12.96 14.44
C GLY A 54 12.50 13.92 13.50
N VAL A 55 11.77 14.60 12.61
CA VAL A 55 12.31 15.58 11.66
C VAL A 55 12.48 16.98 12.28
N ALA A 56 11.80 17.27 13.40
CA ALA A 56 11.80 18.58 14.04
C ALA A 56 13.22 19.12 14.38
N PRO A 57 14.18 18.32 14.90
CA PRO A 57 15.54 18.81 15.15
C PRO A 57 16.25 19.23 13.86
N VAL A 58 16.01 18.51 12.76
CA VAL A 58 16.55 18.87 11.44
C VAL A 58 15.97 20.20 11.00
N PHE A 59 14.65 20.39 11.11
CA PHE A 59 14.00 21.67 10.82
C PHE A 59 14.60 22.84 11.63
N VAL A 60 14.75 22.67 12.95
CA VAL A 60 15.36 23.70 13.81
C VAL A 60 16.80 24.01 13.40
N SER A 61 17.58 23.01 13.00
CA SER A 61 18.97 23.22 12.54
C SER A 61 19.04 24.11 11.29
N PHE A 62 18.16 23.90 10.32
CA PHE A 62 18.07 24.74 9.13
C PHE A 62 17.58 26.16 9.46
N CYS A 63 16.62 26.30 10.39
CA CYS A 63 16.17 27.60 10.85
C CYS A 63 17.29 28.41 11.52
N LEU A 64 18.04 27.78 12.44
CA LEU A 64 19.15 28.45 13.13
C LEU A 64 20.28 28.78 12.16
N PHE A 65 20.62 27.87 11.25
CA PHE A 65 21.62 28.13 10.22
C PHE A 65 21.23 29.31 9.32
N GLY A 66 19.98 29.31 8.82
CA GLY A 66 19.46 30.40 7.98
C GLY A 66 19.45 31.74 8.70
N MET A 67 19.05 31.77 9.97
CA MET A 67 19.07 32.98 10.79
C MET A 67 20.50 33.50 11.00
N VAL A 68 21.47 32.65 11.36
CA VAL A 68 22.85 33.11 11.61
C VAL A 68 23.52 33.60 10.33
N VAL A 69 23.29 32.94 9.19
CA VAL A 69 23.94 33.28 7.92
C VAL A 69 23.25 34.46 7.23
N PHE A 70 21.93 34.58 7.27
CA PHE A 70 21.15 35.57 6.51
C PHE A 70 20.46 36.63 7.38
N GLY A 71 20.51 36.53 8.71
CA GLY A 71 19.77 37.36 9.65
C GLY A 71 20.07 38.86 9.59
N PRO A 72 21.34 39.31 9.59
CA PRO A 72 21.66 40.75 9.49
C PRO A 72 21.31 41.39 8.14
N ARG A 73 20.84 40.57 7.20
CA ARG A 73 20.94 40.78 5.77
C ARG A 73 19.58 40.77 5.08
N THR A 74 18.59 40.15 5.70
CA THR A 74 17.25 39.97 5.13
C THR A 74 16.19 40.00 6.23
N TYR A 75 15.11 40.75 6.02
CA TYR A 75 14.00 40.83 6.98
C TYR A 75 13.35 39.45 7.25
N ARG A 76 13.32 38.57 6.24
CA ARG A 76 12.77 37.21 6.33
C ARG A 76 13.53 36.27 7.28
N PHE A 77 14.80 36.56 7.55
CA PHE A 77 15.65 35.75 8.43
C PHE A 77 16.08 36.49 9.71
N SER A 78 15.47 37.66 9.99
CA SER A 78 15.82 38.51 11.14
C SER A 78 15.62 37.80 12.48
N ASP A 79 14.49 37.11 12.62
CA ASP A 79 14.12 36.39 13.84
C ASP A 79 13.92 34.90 13.55
N PHE A 80 13.95 34.09 14.62
CA PHE A 80 13.70 32.65 14.52
C PHE A 80 12.32 32.37 13.92
N THR A 81 11.31 33.12 14.39
CA THR A 81 9.93 32.99 13.93
C THR A 81 9.78 33.33 12.45
N GLN A 82 10.39 34.43 11.99
CA GLN A 82 10.34 34.81 10.57
C GLN A 82 11.06 33.81 9.68
N THR A 83 12.20 33.30 10.15
CA THR A 83 12.95 32.25 9.48
C THR A 83 12.13 30.97 9.36
N ALA A 84 11.48 30.55 10.45
CA ALA A 84 10.63 29.36 10.48
C ALA A 84 9.42 29.50 9.56
N ILE A 85 8.77 30.67 9.52
CA ILE A 85 7.67 30.97 8.59
C ILE A 85 8.15 30.88 7.15
N THR A 86 9.29 31.49 6.84
CA THR A 86 9.87 31.50 5.48
C THR A 86 10.21 30.08 5.03
N ILE A 87 10.87 29.29 5.88
CA ILE A 87 11.19 27.90 5.55
C ILE A 87 9.92 27.08 5.41
N PHE A 88 8.92 27.25 6.29
CA PHE A 88 7.63 26.55 6.17
C PHE A 88 6.89 26.87 4.88
N ALA A 89 6.90 28.12 4.43
CA ALA A 89 6.35 28.50 3.13
C ALA A 89 7.10 27.78 1.98
N VAL A 90 8.44 27.79 2.01
CA VAL A 90 9.28 27.12 1.01
C VAL A 90 9.06 25.61 0.98
N MET A 91 8.90 24.95 2.13
CA MET A 91 8.62 23.50 2.20
C MET A 91 7.33 23.14 1.45
N ASN A 92 6.32 24.01 1.49
CA ASN A 92 5.06 23.86 0.78
C ASN A 92 5.11 24.36 -0.68
N GLY A 93 6.27 24.83 -1.15
CA GLY A 93 6.47 25.32 -2.51
C GLY A 93 6.10 26.79 -2.73
N ASP A 94 5.84 27.54 -1.66
CA ASP A 94 5.51 28.97 -1.75
C ASP A 94 6.77 29.85 -1.67
N VAL A 95 6.74 31.00 -2.34
CA VAL A 95 7.77 32.07 -2.25
C VAL A 95 9.21 31.63 -2.58
N MET A 96 9.43 30.49 -3.25
CA MET A 96 10.79 29.99 -3.53
C MET A 96 11.59 30.96 -4.41
N ARG A 97 10.99 31.41 -5.52
CA ARG A 97 11.65 32.32 -6.47
C ARG A 97 12.02 33.66 -5.85
N GLU A 98 11.13 34.24 -5.05
CA GLU A 98 11.43 35.50 -4.34
C GLU A 98 12.56 35.33 -3.35
N THR A 99 12.59 34.21 -2.62
CA THR A 99 13.67 33.90 -1.67
C THR A 99 15.00 33.77 -2.39
N PHE A 100 15.05 33.09 -3.54
CA PHE A 100 16.26 33.01 -4.37
C PHE A 100 16.74 34.39 -4.85
N LEU A 101 15.84 35.22 -5.38
CA LEU A 101 16.19 36.55 -5.88
C LEU A 101 16.66 37.48 -4.76
N MET A 102 15.99 37.45 -3.62
CA MET A 102 16.37 38.23 -2.44
C MET A 102 17.77 37.85 -1.96
N VAL A 103 18.04 36.56 -1.82
CA VAL A 103 19.30 36.07 -1.26
C VAL A 103 20.47 36.23 -2.25
N ILE A 104 20.22 36.07 -3.56
CA ILE A 104 21.23 36.33 -4.62
C ILE A 104 21.50 37.82 -4.81
N GLY A 105 20.51 38.67 -4.55
CA GLY A 105 20.61 40.13 -4.63
C GLY A 105 21.54 40.75 -3.59
N LEU A 106 21.89 40.01 -2.53
CA LEU A 106 22.91 40.42 -1.58
C LEU A 106 24.31 40.30 -2.18
N GLN A 107 24.85 41.44 -2.65
CA GLN A 107 26.20 41.57 -3.20
C GLN A 107 27.27 41.43 -2.11
N THR A 108 27.42 40.24 -1.52
CA THR A 108 28.39 39.99 -0.43
C THR A 108 29.31 38.83 -0.79
N GLY A 109 30.09 38.99 -1.87
CA GLY A 109 31.13 38.04 -2.28
C GLY A 109 30.62 36.73 -2.90
N TRP A 110 31.50 36.05 -3.63
CA TRP A 110 31.18 34.82 -4.35
C TRP A 110 30.83 33.65 -3.40
N PHE A 111 31.46 33.60 -2.23
CA PHE A 111 31.28 32.51 -1.25
C PHE A 111 29.88 32.51 -0.63
N VAL A 112 29.37 33.66 -0.19
CA VAL A 112 28.02 33.75 0.42
C VAL A 112 26.95 33.42 -0.61
N ARG A 113 27.14 33.83 -1.86
CA ARG A 113 26.24 33.52 -2.98
C ARG A 113 26.21 32.01 -3.30
N LEU A 114 27.36 31.34 -3.26
CA LEU A 114 27.42 29.89 -3.45
C LEU A 114 26.75 29.18 -2.27
N LEU A 115 27.12 29.56 -1.05
CA LEU A 115 26.57 28.97 0.18
C LEU A 115 25.06 29.09 0.21
N SER A 116 24.51 30.22 -0.24
CA SER A 116 23.09 30.46 -0.25
C SER A 116 22.32 29.66 -1.30
N GLN A 117 22.92 29.45 -2.48
CA GLN A 117 22.34 28.56 -3.48
C GLN A 117 22.33 27.11 -2.99
N VAL A 118 23.48 26.64 -2.47
CA VAL A 118 23.59 25.29 -1.90
C VAL A 118 22.60 25.11 -0.75
N TYR A 119 22.45 26.10 0.12
CA TYR A 119 21.49 26.09 1.21
C TYR A 119 20.04 25.95 0.72
N LEU A 120 19.60 26.80 -0.21
CA LEU A 120 18.22 26.77 -0.72
C LEU A 120 17.94 25.49 -1.53
N TYR A 121 18.90 24.99 -2.31
CA TYR A 121 18.74 23.71 -3.00
C TYR A 121 18.68 22.54 -2.03
N ALA A 122 19.56 22.50 -1.02
CA ALA A 122 19.52 21.47 0.02
C ALA A 122 18.21 21.51 0.80
N LEU A 123 17.69 22.71 1.10
CA LEU A 123 16.41 22.91 1.78
C LEU A 123 15.24 22.30 0.97
N VAL A 124 15.14 22.62 -0.32
CA VAL A 124 14.07 22.09 -1.20
C VAL A 124 14.23 20.57 -1.40
N CYS A 125 15.46 20.10 -1.66
CA CYS A 125 15.78 18.68 -1.78
C CYS A 125 15.37 17.88 -0.54
N LEU A 126 15.71 18.36 0.65
CA LEU A 126 15.42 17.63 1.88
C LEU A 126 13.94 17.72 2.27
N PHE A 127 13.38 18.92 2.39
CA PHE A 127 12.04 19.06 2.95
C PHE A 127 10.92 18.74 1.96
N THR A 128 11.02 19.18 0.71
CA THR A 128 9.97 18.94 -0.29
C THR A 128 10.09 17.55 -0.92
N TYR A 129 11.30 17.04 -1.17
CA TYR A 129 11.43 15.71 -1.79
C TYR A 129 11.61 14.57 -0.79
N VAL A 130 12.21 14.77 0.38
CA VAL A 130 12.34 13.68 1.37
C VAL A 130 11.20 13.74 2.38
N VAL A 131 11.03 14.84 3.11
CA VAL A 131 10.06 14.92 4.22
C VAL A 131 8.61 14.88 3.70
N LEU A 132 8.26 15.69 2.69
CA LEU A 132 6.90 15.69 2.15
C LEU A 132 6.57 14.38 1.42
N MET A 133 7.51 13.81 0.66
CA MET A 133 7.30 12.48 0.05
C MET A 133 7.15 11.38 1.10
N ALA A 134 7.91 11.44 2.20
CA ALA A 134 7.75 10.50 3.31
C ALA A 134 6.37 10.64 3.97
N CYS A 135 5.85 11.85 4.16
CA CYS A 135 4.49 12.07 4.66
C CYS A 135 3.45 11.43 3.74
N ILE A 136 3.59 11.61 2.43
CA ILE A 136 2.70 10.97 1.43
C ILE A 136 2.83 9.45 1.49
N ALA A 137 4.05 8.91 1.57
CA ALA A 137 4.29 7.47 1.64
C ALA A 137 3.70 6.84 2.92
N ILE A 138 3.80 7.51 4.07
CA ILE A 138 3.18 7.06 5.32
C ILE A 138 1.65 7.07 5.21
N MET A 139 1.08 8.07 4.54
CA MET A 139 -0.36 8.13 4.27
C MET A 139 -0.82 7.03 3.31
N GLU A 140 -0.06 6.78 2.24
CA GLU A 140 -0.35 5.71 1.30
C GLU A 140 -0.30 4.34 1.98
N GLU A 141 0.68 4.12 2.86
CA GLU A 141 0.76 2.93 3.70
C GLU A 141 -0.41 2.83 4.68
N ALA A 142 -0.89 3.94 5.24
CA ALA A 142 -2.10 3.96 6.07
C ALA A 142 -3.36 3.63 5.26
N VAL A 143 -3.39 3.99 3.98
CA VAL A 143 -4.47 3.65 3.03
C VAL A 143 -4.43 2.17 2.63
N ARG A 144 -3.24 1.61 2.39
CA ARG A 144 -3.08 0.22 1.95
C ARG A 144 -3.34 -0.81 3.06
N ARG A 145 -3.25 -0.42 4.33
CA ARG A 145 -3.46 -1.32 5.47
C ARG A 145 -4.88 -1.87 5.48
N PRO A 146 -5.06 -3.21 5.34
CA PRO A 146 -6.38 -3.80 5.41
C PRO A 146 -6.95 -3.59 6.82
N ALA A 147 -8.20 -3.19 6.83
CA ALA A 147 -8.99 -3.13 8.04
C ALA A 147 -9.05 -4.52 8.70
N ALA A 148 -8.62 -4.63 9.97
CA ALA A 148 -8.87 -5.86 10.74
C ALA A 148 -10.38 -6.10 11.00
N ASP A 149 -11.20 -5.07 10.79
CA ASP A 149 -12.65 -5.18 10.73
C ASP A 149 -12.97 -5.73 9.34
N GLY A 150 -13.47 -6.97 9.24
CA GLY A 150 -13.64 -7.77 8.02
C GLY A 150 -14.48 -7.19 6.86
N VAL A 151 -14.64 -5.88 6.77
CA VAL A 151 -15.05 -5.15 5.57
C VAL A 151 -13.83 -5.02 4.65
N GLY A 152 -13.37 -6.18 4.15
CA GLY A 152 -12.41 -6.22 3.07
C GLY A 152 -13.08 -5.64 1.82
N VAL A 153 -12.54 -4.53 1.32
CA VAL A 153 -12.69 -4.23 -0.10
C VAL A 153 -12.09 -5.44 -0.81
N VAL A 154 -12.95 -6.26 -1.40
CA VAL A 154 -12.57 -7.18 -2.47
C VAL A 154 -12.06 -6.28 -3.59
N VAL A 155 -10.80 -5.89 -3.51
CA VAL A 155 -10.03 -5.58 -4.70
C VAL A 155 -10.07 -6.89 -5.46
N ALA A 156 -10.92 -6.95 -6.49
CA ALA A 156 -11.02 -8.10 -7.37
C ALA A 156 -9.61 -8.36 -7.91
N SER A 157 -8.89 -9.25 -7.24
CA SER A 157 -7.70 -9.86 -7.83
C SER A 157 -8.19 -10.54 -9.11
N PRO A 158 -7.53 -10.33 -10.26
CA PRO A 158 -7.84 -11.10 -11.44
C PRO A 158 -7.82 -12.58 -11.06
N PRO A 159 -8.74 -13.40 -11.60
CA PRO A 159 -8.93 -14.77 -11.14
C PRO A 159 -7.60 -15.51 -11.19
N GLN A 160 -6.97 -15.70 -10.03
CA GLN A 160 -5.82 -16.55 -9.93
C GLN A 160 -6.33 -17.97 -10.17
N ARG A 161 -6.15 -18.44 -11.41
CA ARG A 161 -6.29 -19.86 -11.71
C ARG A 161 -5.35 -20.57 -10.74
N PRO A 162 -5.82 -21.56 -9.97
CA PRO A 162 -4.93 -22.33 -9.13
C PRO A 162 -3.86 -22.92 -10.04
N VAL A 163 -2.61 -22.50 -9.85
CA VAL A 163 -1.46 -23.14 -10.45
C VAL A 163 -1.41 -24.53 -9.84
N ARG A 164 -1.99 -25.50 -10.55
CA ARG A 164 -1.92 -26.91 -10.21
C ARG A 164 -0.45 -27.29 -10.31
N VAL A 165 0.24 -27.26 -9.18
CA VAL A 165 1.58 -27.83 -9.06
C VAL A 165 1.43 -29.30 -9.45
N LEU A 166 1.94 -29.66 -10.62
CA LEU A 166 2.03 -31.05 -11.03
C LEU A 166 3.01 -31.70 -10.06
N THR A 167 2.49 -32.47 -9.10
CA THR A 167 3.31 -33.37 -8.31
C THR A 167 4.03 -34.31 -9.29
N PRO A 168 5.37 -34.42 -9.27
CA PRO A 168 6.06 -35.32 -10.18
C PRO A 168 5.61 -36.77 -9.93
N PRO A 169 5.55 -37.62 -10.97
CA PRO A 169 5.03 -38.96 -10.84
C PRO A 169 5.86 -39.75 -9.82
N ARG A 170 5.16 -40.33 -8.86
CA ARG A 170 5.71 -41.23 -7.84
C ARG A 170 6.48 -42.34 -8.58
N ARG A 171 7.79 -42.37 -8.37
CA ARG A 171 8.74 -43.34 -8.94
C ARG A 171 8.13 -44.75 -8.83
N ALA A 172 7.96 -45.38 -9.97
CA ALA A 172 7.36 -46.70 -10.10
C ALA A 172 8.08 -47.72 -9.20
N ALA A 173 7.27 -48.65 -8.72
CA ALA A 173 7.59 -49.71 -7.79
C ALA A 173 8.85 -50.51 -8.16
N SER A 174 9.53 -51.01 -7.12
CA SER A 174 10.61 -51.99 -7.18
C SER A 174 10.24 -53.21 -8.04
N PRO A 175 11.21 -53.86 -8.72
CA PRO A 175 10.90 -55.00 -9.58
C PRO A 175 10.41 -56.20 -8.77
N LEU A 176 9.29 -56.78 -9.21
CA LEU A 176 8.71 -58.02 -8.67
C LEU A 176 9.69 -59.20 -8.88
N PRO A 177 9.91 -60.09 -7.89
CA PRO A 177 10.71 -61.30 -8.10
C PRO A 177 9.91 -62.34 -8.89
N LEU A 178 10.51 -62.84 -9.98
CA LEU A 178 9.93 -63.86 -10.86
C LEU A 178 9.86 -65.24 -10.16
N PRO A 179 8.79 -66.03 -10.35
CA PRO A 179 8.70 -67.39 -9.82
C PRO A 179 9.55 -68.39 -10.65
N PRO A 180 10.01 -69.50 -10.03
CA PRO A 180 10.85 -70.49 -10.70
C PRO A 180 10.03 -71.38 -11.66
N VAL A 181 10.63 -71.65 -12.82
CA VAL A 181 10.09 -72.51 -13.89
C VAL A 181 10.12 -73.98 -13.44
N LEU A 182 9.00 -74.69 -13.54
CA LEU A 182 8.91 -76.15 -13.36
C LEU A 182 8.41 -76.81 -14.66
N PRO A 183 8.93 -77.99 -15.07
CA PRO A 183 8.81 -78.51 -16.43
C PRO A 183 7.53 -79.31 -16.69
N LEU A 184 7.16 -79.37 -17.98
CA LEU A 184 5.94 -79.99 -18.50
C LEU A 184 6.07 -81.49 -18.82
N ALA A 185 4.96 -82.22 -18.56
CA ALA A 185 4.48 -83.49 -19.13
C ALA A 185 5.10 -84.82 -18.60
N PRO A 186 4.37 -85.97 -18.57
CA PRO A 186 3.30 -86.37 -19.51
C PRO A 186 2.03 -87.08 -18.95
N GLN A 187 1.08 -87.24 -19.87
CA GLN A 187 -0.26 -87.84 -19.81
C GLN A 187 -0.42 -89.22 -19.13
N ARG A 188 -1.59 -89.46 -18.50
CA ARG A 188 -2.49 -90.61 -18.82
C ARG A 188 -3.79 -90.65 -17.97
N GLY A 189 -4.93 -90.65 -18.64
CA GLY A 189 -5.93 -91.73 -18.55
C GLY A 189 -7.02 -91.69 -17.47
N ALA A 190 -8.27 -91.86 -17.95
CA ALA A 190 -9.49 -92.35 -17.27
C ALA A 190 -10.13 -91.40 -16.23
N GLY A 191 -11.44 -91.16 -16.19
CA GLY A 191 -12.61 -91.69 -16.90
C GLY A 191 -13.87 -91.15 -16.18
N GLY A 192 -15.03 -91.14 -16.85
CA GLY A 192 -16.33 -90.92 -16.18
C GLY A 192 -17.15 -89.74 -16.72
N ARG A 193 -18.01 -90.03 -17.70
CA ARG A 193 -19.24 -89.31 -18.09
C ARG A 193 -20.42 -89.83 -17.22
N PRO A 194 -21.68 -89.38 -17.35
CA PRO A 194 -22.29 -88.11 -17.84
C PRO A 194 -23.27 -87.54 -16.75
N ASP A 195 -24.03 -86.45 -16.85
CA ASP A 195 -25.25 -86.18 -17.63
C ASP A 195 -25.82 -84.81 -17.20
N HIS A 196 -26.18 -83.94 -18.15
CA HIS A 196 -27.54 -83.38 -18.33
C HIS A 196 -27.54 -82.32 -19.43
N ALA A 197 -28.17 -82.72 -20.56
CA ALA A 197 -28.87 -81.88 -21.53
C ALA A 197 -30.09 -81.22 -20.86
N ASP A 198 -30.88 -80.29 -21.38
CA ASP A 198 -31.07 -79.53 -22.62
C ASP A 198 -31.74 -78.22 -22.10
N ASP A 199 -31.61 -77.05 -22.71
CA ASP A 199 -32.64 -76.60 -23.65
C ASP A 199 -32.11 -75.45 -24.51
N ALA A 200 -32.41 -75.57 -25.79
CA ALA A 200 -32.12 -74.64 -26.86
C ALA A 200 -33.32 -73.71 -27.14
N GLN A 201 -33.03 -72.63 -27.90
CA GLN A 201 -33.97 -71.68 -28.53
C GLN A 201 -34.65 -70.74 -27.53
N GLU A 202 -34.86 -69.44 -27.75
CA GLU A 202 -35.21 -68.73 -28.96
C GLU A 202 -35.23 -67.23 -28.58
N GLN A 203 -34.38 -66.37 -29.15
CA GLN A 203 -34.63 -64.92 -29.23
C GLN A 203 -33.61 -64.24 -30.15
N GLN A 204 -33.64 -64.67 -31.41
CA GLN A 204 -33.12 -63.90 -32.51
C GLN A 204 -34.33 -63.33 -33.26
N GLY A 205 -34.50 -62.01 -33.17
CA GLY A 205 -35.43 -61.27 -34.00
C GLY A 205 -36.50 -60.50 -33.25
N ARG A 206 -36.14 -59.33 -32.71
CA ARG A 206 -36.92 -58.10 -32.92
C ARG A 206 -36.19 -56.88 -32.37
N GLN A 207 -36.17 -55.84 -33.20
CA GLN A 207 -35.91 -54.43 -32.86
C GLN A 207 -34.45 -53.96 -32.86
N SER A 208 -33.80 -54.17 -34.00
CA SER A 208 -33.06 -53.09 -34.65
C SER A 208 -34.05 -52.05 -35.20
N ALA A 209 -34.24 -50.98 -34.44
CA ALA A 209 -34.87 -49.72 -34.84
C ALA A 209 -34.26 -48.64 -33.92
N GLY A 210 -33.67 -47.55 -34.38
CA GLY A 210 -33.31 -47.08 -35.70
C GLY A 210 -32.32 -45.94 -35.48
N ALA A 211 -31.30 -45.85 -36.31
CA ALA A 211 -30.38 -44.73 -36.34
C ALA A 211 -30.05 -44.45 -37.81
N GLU A 212 -30.79 -43.52 -38.42
CA GLU A 212 -30.33 -42.54 -39.41
C GLU A 212 -31.54 -41.79 -39.98
N GLY A 213 -31.48 -40.45 -39.96
CA GLY A 213 -32.42 -39.59 -40.68
C GLY A 213 -32.59 -38.20 -40.10
N ALA A 214 -31.68 -37.29 -40.49
CA ALA A 214 -31.79 -35.82 -40.57
C ALA A 214 -31.94 -35.00 -39.28
#